data_AF-A0A2N9NTP5-F1
#
_entry.id   AF-A0A2N9NTP5-F1
#
_cell.length_a   1.000
_cell.length_b   1.000
_cell.length_c   1.000
_cell.angle_alpha   90.00
_cell.angle_beta   90.00
_cell.angle_gamma   90.00
#
_symmetry.space_group_name_H-M   'P 1'
#
loop_
_entity.id
_entity.type
_entity.pdbx_description
1 polymer ?
#
loop_
_entity_poly.entity_id
_entity_poly.type
_entity_poly.pdbx_seq_one_letter_code
_entity_poly.pdbx_strand_id
1 'polypeptide(L)'
;MSARKFDSSGSLQHFTVQARQTRLSLSPSSVIVHKNGIEFRTATPFSPWTEMTMALQSPHDGGRVHCTGVVISCTGNKHTGYHVSMVFTGVSKQAQARLSHLAEAPAV
;
A
#
# COMPACT_ATOMS: atom_id res chain seq x y z
N MET A 1 3.62 33.11 25.16
CA MET A 1 2.97 32.07 24.32
C MET A 1 4.03 31.04 23.98
N SER A 2 3.90 29.80 24.45
CA SER A 2 4.91 28.76 24.22
C SER A 2 4.28 27.58 23.50
N ALA A 3 4.67 27.38 22.24
CA ALA A 3 4.22 26.26 21.41
C ALA A 3 4.96 24.99 21.87
N ARG A 4 4.22 24.01 22.39
CA ARG A 4 4.77 22.70 22.74
C ARG A 4 4.95 21.91 21.44
N LYS A 5 6.20 21.67 21.05
CA LYS A 5 6.55 20.66 20.04
C LYS A 5 6.22 19.29 20.62
N PHE A 6 5.34 18.57 19.94
CA PHE A 6 5.07 17.17 20.23
C PHE A 6 6.09 16.34 19.45
N ASP A 7 7.12 15.85 20.13
CA ASP A 7 7.93 14.74 19.64
C ASP A 7 7.06 13.48 19.76
N SER A 8 6.47 13.05 18.64
CA SER A 8 5.82 11.75 18.57
C SER A 8 6.78 10.79 17.88
N SER A 9 7.58 10.10 18.69
CA SER A 9 8.32 8.89 18.32
C SER A 9 7.33 7.73 18.15
N GLY A 10 6.48 7.81 17.14
CA GLY A 10 5.62 6.71 16.70
C GLY A 10 6.26 6.03 15.50
N SER A 11 6.67 4.77 15.66
CA SER A 11 7.17 3.89 14.60
C SER A 11 6.39 4.07 13.29
N LEU A 12 7.01 4.71 12.29
CA LEU A 12 6.44 4.82 10.94
C LEU A 12 6.45 3.43 10.31
N GLN A 13 5.33 2.72 10.48
CA GLN A 13 5.08 1.43 9.84
C GLN A 13 4.94 1.68 8.33
N HIS A 14 5.91 1.20 7.55
CA HIS A 14 5.91 1.38 6.11
C HIS A 14 5.36 0.13 5.40
N PHE A 15 4.53 0.32 4.36
CA PHE A 15 4.08 -0.75 3.49
C PHE A 15 5.18 -1.09 2.48
N THR A 16 5.57 -2.37 2.35
CA THR A 16 6.62 -2.76 1.38
C THR A 16 6.01 -3.44 0.14
N VAL A 17 5.90 -2.72 -0.96
CA VAL A 17 5.59 -3.32 -2.28
C VAL A 17 6.87 -3.97 -2.83
N GLN A 18 6.80 -5.18 -3.39
CA GLN A 18 7.94 -5.83 -4.06
C GLN A 18 7.56 -6.26 -5.48
N ALA A 19 7.58 -5.33 -6.42
CA ALA A 19 7.63 -5.72 -7.83
C ALA A 19 8.98 -6.39 -8.11
N ARG A 20 9.08 -7.28 -9.10
CA ARG A 20 10.27 -8.12 -9.41
C ARG A 20 11.63 -7.40 -9.39
N GLN A 21 11.69 -6.06 -9.45
CA GLN A 21 12.92 -5.26 -9.27
C GLN A 21 12.73 -3.94 -8.49
N THR A 22 11.67 -3.76 -7.70
CA THR A 22 11.48 -2.49 -6.96
C THR A 22 10.79 -2.73 -5.62
N ARG A 23 11.54 -2.46 -4.53
CA ARG A 23 11.01 -2.43 -3.17
C ARG A 23 10.50 -1.00 -2.90
N LEU A 24 9.20 -0.77 -2.99
CA LEU A 24 8.62 0.53 -2.62
C LEU A 24 8.17 0.48 -1.16
N SER A 25 8.71 1.39 -0.36
CA SER A 25 8.30 1.63 1.02
C SER A 25 7.28 2.76 0.99
N LEU A 26 5.99 2.44 1.08
CA LEU A 26 4.90 3.39 0.99
C LEU A 26 4.44 3.81 2.39
N SER A 27 4.18 5.11 2.57
CA SER A 27 3.63 5.62 3.82
C SER A 27 2.18 5.15 3.97
N PRO A 28 1.71 4.87 5.20
CA PRO A 28 0.32 4.48 5.44
C PRO A 28 -0.71 5.47 4.91
N SER A 29 -0.39 6.77 4.96
CA SER A 29 -1.23 7.85 4.42
C SER A 29 -1.38 7.84 2.89
N SER A 30 -0.64 6.98 2.19
CA SER A 30 -0.60 6.91 0.74
C SER A 30 -1.17 5.59 0.19
N VAL A 31 -1.80 4.77 1.03
CA VAL A 31 -2.28 3.43 0.68
C VAL A 31 -3.73 3.26 1.12
N ILE A 32 -4.59 2.81 0.20
CA ILE A 32 -5.97 2.42 0.48
C ILE A 32 -6.13 0.96 0.09
N VAL A 33 -6.43 0.09 1.07
CA VAL A 33 -6.63 -1.34 0.82
C VAL A 33 -8.13 -1.61 0.65
N HIS A 34 -8.48 -2.29 -0.44
CA HIS A 34 -9.82 -2.82 -0.68
C HIS A 34 -9.81 -4.34 -0.56
N LYS A 35 -10.99 -4.95 -0.47
CA LYS A 35 -11.14 -6.42 -0.38
C LYS A 35 -10.42 -7.19 -1.51
N ASN A 36 -10.43 -6.64 -2.73
CA ASN A 36 -9.91 -7.30 -3.94
C ASN A 36 -8.83 -6.46 -4.65
N GLY A 37 -8.34 -5.39 -4.03
CA GLY A 37 -7.39 -4.50 -4.68
C GLY A 37 -6.77 -3.52 -3.72
N ILE A 38 -5.92 -2.66 -4.26
CA ILE A 38 -5.22 -1.64 -3.50
C ILE A 38 -4.96 -0.44 -4.38
N GLU A 39 -5.03 0.72 -3.76
CA GLU A 39 -4.65 1.97 -4.37
C GLU A 39 -3.50 2.58 -3.60
N PHE A 40 -2.52 3.11 -4.31
CA PHE A 40 -1.38 3.75 -3.67
C PHE A 40 -0.71 4.81 -4.53
N ARG A 41 0.10 5.68 -3.89
CA ARG A 41 0.86 6.72 -4.58
C ARG A 41 2.33 6.37 -4.75
N THR A 42 2.91 6.70 -5.90
CA THR A 42 4.33 6.48 -6.22
C THR A 42 4.95 7.69 -6.91
N ALA A 43 6.27 7.82 -6.80
CA ALA A 43 7.03 8.84 -7.52
C ALA A 43 7.28 8.45 -8.99
N THR A 44 7.29 7.15 -9.29
CA THR A 44 7.50 6.59 -10.63
C THR A 44 6.23 5.95 -11.15
N PRO A 45 5.93 6.06 -12.46
CA PRO A 45 4.74 5.44 -13.04
C PRO A 45 4.89 3.92 -13.17
N PHE A 46 3.75 3.24 -13.25
CA PHE A 46 3.64 1.83 -13.61
C PHE A 46 2.82 1.70 -14.89
N SER A 47 3.21 0.77 -15.77
CA SER A 47 2.42 0.47 -16.96
C SER A 47 1.14 -0.28 -16.57
N PRO A 48 -0.02 0.04 -17.16
CA PRO A 48 -1.20 -0.82 -17.05
C PRO A 48 -0.88 -2.25 -17.47
N TRP A 49 -1.57 -3.21 -16.85
CA TRP A 49 -1.38 -4.65 -17.04
C TRP A 49 -0.05 -5.21 -16.53
N THR A 50 0.73 -4.41 -15.79
CA THR A 50 1.93 -4.91 -15.12
C THR A 50 1.52 -5.80 -13.95
N GLU A 51 1.98 -7.06 -13.96
CA GLU A 51 1.88 -7.94 -12.81
C GLU A 51 2.93 -7.55 -11.76
N MET A 52 2.51 -7.51 -10.50
CA MET A 52 3.38 -7.15 -9.39
C MET A 52 3.00 -7.91 -8.12
N THR A 53 4.02 -8.21 -7.33
CA THR A 53 3.87 -8.81 -6.00
C THR A 53 4.04 -7.74 -4.93
N MET A 54 3.35 -7.86 -3.81
CA MET A 54 3.34 -6.88 -2.74
C MET A 54 3.41 -7.58 -1.40
N ALA A 55 4.16 -7.00 -0.46
CA ALA A 55 4.21 -7.43 0.93
C ALA A 55 3.58 -6.34 1.80
N LEU A 56 2.27 -6.46 2.02
CA LEU A 56 1.54 -5.55 2.89
C LEU A 56 1.82 -5.91 4.35
N GLN A 57 2.09 -4.90 5.17
CA GLN A 57 2.27 -5.07 6.60
C GLN A 57 1.32 -4.13 7.31
N SER A 58 0.48 -4.68 8.18
CA SER A 58 -0.45 -3.92 9.00
C SER A 58 0.29 -3.07 10.03
N PRO A 59 -0.08 -1.79 10.19
CA PRO A 59 0.52 -0.91 11.17
C PRO A 59 0.16 -1.27 12.62
N HIS A 60 -0.93 -2.01 12.85
CA HIS A 60 -1.49 -2.26 14.19
C HIS A 60 -1.02 -3.56 14.83
N ASP A 61 -1.00 -4.65 14.07
CA ASP A 61 -0.68 -6.00 14.58
C ASP A 61 0.63 -6.55 13.98
N GLY A 62 1.29 -5.80 13.09
CA GLY A 62 2.48 -6.24 12.37
C GLY A 62 2.22 -7.40 11.40
N GLY A 63 0.94 -7.75 11.16
CA GLY A 63 0.54 -8.83 10.29
C GLY A 63 1.00 -8.59 8.86
N ARG A 64 1.74 -9.53 8.30
CA ARG A 64 2.23 -9.47 6.91
C ARG A 64 1.38 -10.32 5.98
N VAL A 65 1.07 -9.78 4.79
CA VAL A 65 0.39 -10.46 3.70
C VAL A 65 1.18 -10.28 2.42
N HIS A 66 1.51 -11.39 1.76
CA HIS A 66 2.03 -11.35 0.40
C HIS A 66 0.87 -11.54 -0.57
N CYS A 67 0.73 -10.63 -1.53
CA CYS A 67 -0.30 -10.70 -2.55
C CYS A 67 0.30 -10.36 -3.92
N THR A 68 -0.22 -11.00 -4.95
CA THR A 68 0.09 -10.64 -6.33
C THR A 68 -1.11 -9.92 -6.91
N GLY A 69 -0.88 -9.04 -7.88
CA GLY A 69 -1.94 -8.33 -8.56
C GLY A 69 -1.48 -7.73 -9.87
N VAL A 70 -2.44 -7.14 -10.56
CA VAL A 70 -2.23 -6.50 -11.86
C VAL A 70 -2.65 -5.04 -11.77
N VAL A 71 -1.76 -4.14 -12.22
CA VAL A 71 -2.05 -2.71 -12.31
C VAL A 71 -3.13 -2.50 -13.36
N ILE A 72 -4.27 -1.92 -12.97
CA ILE A 72 -5.37 -1.62 -13.90
C ILE A 72 -5.41 -0.14 -14.29
N SER A 73 -4.80 0.73 -13.48
CA SER A 73 -4.71 2.16 -13.75
C SER A 73 -3.47 2.75 -13.10
N CYS A 74 -2.83 3.68 -13.80
CA CYS A 74 -1.76 4.53 -13.28
C CYS A 74 -1.95 5.93 -13.86
N THR A 75 -2.36 6.88 -13.03
CA THR A 75 -2.68 8.27 -13.45
C THR A 75 -1.84 9.27 -12.66
N GLY A 76 -1.66 10.47 -13.16
CA GLY A 76 -0.86 11.51 -12.50
C GLY A 76 0.39 11.88 -13.30
N ASN A 77 1.35 12.53 -12.65
CA ASN A 77 2.55 13.06 -13.30
C ASN A 77 3.71 13.21 -12.31
N LYS A 78 4.91 13.49 -12.84
CA LYS A 78 6.14 13.64 -12.05
C LYS A 78 6.13 14.76 -10.99
N HIS A 79 5.24 15.74 -11.10
CA HIS A 79 5.16 16.87 -10.17
C HIS A 79 4.27 16.56 -8.97
N THR A 80 3.19 15.81 -9.17
CA THR A 80 2.21 15.46 -8.12
C THR A 80 2.31 14.02 -7.64
N GLY A 81 3.13 13.20 -8.30
CA GLY A 81 3.16 11.75 -8.14
C GLY A 81 2.11 11.04 -9.00
N TYR A 82 2.19 9.71 -8.99
CA TYR A 82 1.29 8.82 -9.70
C TYR A 82 0.39 8.09 -8.71
N HIS A 83 -0.89 7.99 -9.05
CA HIS A 83 -1.88 7.18 -8.36
C HIS A 83 -2.04 5.86 -9.11
N VAL A 84 -1.78 4.76 -8.43
CA VAL A 84 -1.81 3.41 -8.97
C VAL A 84 -2.97 2.65 -8.36
N SER A 85 -3.83 2.08 -9.19
CA SER A 85 -4.88 1.14 -8.77
C SER A 85 -4.53 -0.25 -9.28
N MET A 86 -4.54 -1.22 -8.38
CA MET A 86 -4.21 -2.62 -8.65
C MET A 86 -5.31 -3.54 -8.14
N VAL A 87 -5.61 -4.60 -8.89
CA VAL A 87 -6.48 -5.70 -8.45
C VAL A 87 -5.63 -6.91 -8.07
N PHE A 88 -5.96 -7.56 -6.96
CA PHE A 88 -5.25 -8.76 -6.53
C PHE A 88 -5.63 -9.98 -7.40
N THR A 89 -4.66 -10.86 -7.62
CA THR A 89 -4.82 -12.11 -8.36
C THR A 89 -4.37 -13.29 -7.50
N GLY A 90 -5.06 -14.44 -7.63
CA GLY A 90 -4.66 -15.68 -6.97
C GLY A 90 -4.62 -15.62 -5.43
N VAL A 91 -5.47 -14.79 -4.81
CA VAL A 91 -5.48 -14.60 -3.36
C VAL A 91 -6.04 -15.84 -2.66
N SER A 92 -5.27 -16.43 -1.74
CA SER A 92 -5.76 -17.53 -0.91
C SER A 92 -6.82 -17.05 0.08
N LYS A 93 -7.71 -17.95 0.55
CA LYS A 93 -8.74 -17.59 1.55
C LYS A 93 -8.13 -16.95 2.81
N GLN A 94 -6.97 -17.44 3.25
CA GLN A 94 -6.26 -16.90 4.39
C GLN A 94 -5.73 -15.48 4.11
N ALA A 95 -5.13 -15.26 2.94
CA ALA A 95 -4.67 -13.93 2.54
C ALA A 95 -5.85 -12.95 2.39
N GLN A 96 -6.97 -13.40 1.84
CA GLN A 96 -8.18 -12.60 1.71
C GLN A 96 -8.75 -12.19 3.07
N ALA A 97 -8.81 -13.10 4.05
CA ALA A 97 -9.25 -12.77 5.40
C ALA A 97 -8.38 -11.66 6.03
N ARG A 98 -7.06 -11.75 5.85
CA ARG A 98 -6.13 -10.72 6.33
C ARG A 98 -6.27 -9.39 5.58
N LEU A 99 -6.49 -9.43 4.26
CA LEU A 99 -6.75 -8.23 3.45
C LEU A 99 -8.05 -7.54 3.86
N SER A 100 -9.11 -8.30 4.19
CA SER A 100 -10.35 -7.74 4.72
C SER A 100 -10.11 -7.00 6.03
N HIS A 101 -9.34 -7.57 6.96
CA HIS A 101 -8.96 -6.88 8.20
C HIS A 101 -8.14 -5.61 7.94
N LEU A 102 -7.25 -5.60 6.94
CA LEU A 102 -6.50 -4.41 6.53
C LEU A 102 -7.40 -3.34 5.91
N ALA A 103 -8.44 -3.73 5.16
CA ALA A 103 -9.37 -2.82 4.52
C ALA A 103 -10.36 -2.16 5.50
N GLU A 104 -10.61 -2.79 6.64
CA GLU A 104 -11.48 -2.26 7.71
C GLU A 104 -10.73 -1.32 8.68
N ALA A 105 -9.40 -1.27 8.64
CA ALA A 105 -8.62 -0.39 9.50
C ALA A 105 -8.79 1.08 9.04
N PRO A 106 -9.25 1.99 9.93
CA PRO A 106 -9.42 3.39 9.56
C PRO A 106 -8.06 4.01 9.23
N ALA A 107 -7.98 4.72 8.10
CA ALA A 107 -6.87 5.62 7.82
C ALA A 107 -6.87 6.72 8.90
N VAL A 108 -5.89 6.67 9.80
CA VAL A 108 -5.70 7.66 10.88
C VAL A 108 -5.03 8.91 10.34
#